data_AF-A0A0B4DEA3-F1
#
_entry.id   AF-A0A0B4DEA3-F1
#
_cell.length_a   1.000
_cell.length_b   1.000
_cell.length_c   1.000
_cell.angle_alpha   90.00
_cell.angle_beta   90.00
_cell.angle_gamma   90.00
#
_symmetry.space_group_name_H-M   'P 1'
#
loop_
_entity.id
_entity.type
_entity.pdbx_description
1 polymer ?
#
loop_
_entity_poly.entity_id
_entity_poly.type
_entity_poly.pdbx_seq_one_letter_code
_entity_poly.pdbx_strand_id
1 'polypeptide(L)'
;MSIIKQKGIFSCESDPKLDADIIMTCAIVGHAYERLKSGKNFRIDFEITNPTNISEKEDLKTINDHHLCVSKINKALQNSDLPKSSVMQLGITPIYDKSAKVIIGGTGDMPFTDEERYDPGVWNEYAAKELYDLTLGNKKDEQGNVIRIGYQGFGAYTGFVSGRSDGQSNLFCTYRFKIPDEGRRWIPTEIKNMKLGAELGKLDEQRLAWGVIENNQKQLKVQKEQGMYFMDEDKSKKYQGKLDSDSIVGYVHGMIQAVYDVEMHKYIHPGKASGVPYEIAIGKVTLNIKGKEEVYETTKLGSCFACSVFMEANGYPASSTHLGRGDSWSIAHHVLDHSDTSQSKSKKKCNEKWAAYCKTILESGMKCLVSKDVQLINVTHERSFAELKAFAYKTKSTMDFGNLILDALTVHKKDYDRVNASII
;
A
#
# COMPACT_ATOMS: atom_id res chain seq x y z
N MET A 1 8.12 1.61 -21.90
CA MET A 1 8.97 0.39 -21.93
C MET A 1 9.07 -0.16 -20.52
N SER A 2 8.93 -1.48 -20.31
CA SER A 2 9.16 -2.03 -18.97
C SER A 2 10.65 -1.91 -18.65
N ILE A 3 10.96 -1.20 -17.57
CA ILE A 3 12.33 -0.91 -17.13
C ILE A 3 13.06 -2.21 -16.71
N ILE A 4 12.33 -3.31 -16.51
CA ILE A 4 12.83 -4.56 -15.95
C ILE A 4 12.36 -5.75 -16.80
N LYS A 5 13.28 -6.67 -17.13
CA LYS A 5 12.92 -8.03 -17.60
C LYS A 5 12.81 -8.94 -16.38
N GLN A 6 11.59 -9.16 -15.92
CA GLN A 6 11.27 -10.13 -14.89
C GLN A 6 10.85 -11.45 -15.58
N LYS A 7 11.15 -12.61 -14.99
CA LYS A 7 10.50 -13.87 -15.40
C LYS A 7 9.05 -13.89 -14.93
N GLY A 8 8.23 -14.86 -15.35
CA GLY A 8 6.87 -14.98 -14.84
C GLY A 8 6.80 -15.23 -13.32
N ILE A 9 5.66 -14.90 -12.71
CA ILE A 9 5.44 -15.01 -11.27
C ILE A 9 5.10 -16.46 -10.89
N PHE A 10 4.23 -17.10 -11.66
CA PHE A 10 3.83 -18.49 -11.40
C PHE A 10 4.86 -19.51 -11.88
N SER A 11 5.58 -19.19 -12.96
CA SER A 11 6.68 -20.01 -13.50
C SER A 11 7.68 -19.18 -14.30
N CYS A 12 8.86 -19.72 -14.59
CA CYS A 12 9.86 -19.02 -15.40
C CYS A 12 9.40 -18.72 -16.84
N GLU A 13 8.39 -19.43 -17.32
CA GLU A 13 7.85 -19.41 -18.69
C GLU A 13 6.53 -18.62 -18.82
N SER A 14 6.01 -18.09 -17.70
CA SER A 14 4.81 -17.23 -17.69
C SER A 14 5.20 -15.76 -17.95
N ASP A 15 4.24 -14.93 -18.38
CA ASP A 15 4.48 -13.51 -18.59
C ASP A 15 4.20 -12.74 -17.27
N PRO A 16 5.20 -12.09 -16.66
CA PRO A 16 5.01 -11.39 -15.39
C PRO A 16 3.94 -10.31 -15.43
N LYS A 17 3.73 -9.66 -16.58
CA LYS A 17 2.71 -8.61 -16.70
C LYS A 17 1.32 -9.22 -16.65
N LEU A 18 1.09 -10.30 -17.38
CA LEU A 18 -0.19 -10.99 -17.39
C LEU A 18 -0.49 -11.63 -16.03
N ASP A 19 0.53 -12.20 -15.39
CA ASP A 19 0.41 -12.76 -14.04
C ASP A 19 0.07 -11.68 -13.01
N ALA A 20 0.83 -10.58 -12.99
CA ALA A 20 0.60 -9.48 -12.06
C ALA A 20 -0.75 -8.81 -12.29
N ASP A 21 -1.16 -8.65 -13.55
CA ASP A 21 -2.47 -8.14 -13.92
C ASP A 21 -3.59 -9.00 -13.33
N ILE A 22 -3.52 -10.33 -13.47
CA ILE A 22 -4.51 -11.26 -12.93
C ILE A 22 -4.51 -11.31 -11.39
N ILE A 23 -3.33 -11.36 -10.76
CA ILE A 23 -3.22 -11.40 -9.29
C ILE A 23 -3.88 -10.15 -8.69
N MET A 24 -3.52 -8.96 -9.18
CA MET A 24 -4.06 -7.72 -8.65
C MET A 24 -5.54 -7.56 -9.00
N THR A 25 -5.98 -7.96 -10.21
CA THR A 25 -7.39 -7.91 -10.58
C THR A 25 -8.24 -8.80 -9.67
N CYS A 26 -7.81 -10.04 -9.40
CA CYS A 26 -8.49 -10.92 -8.45
C CYS A 26 -8.52 -10.31 -7.04
N ALA A 27 -7.40 -9.78 -6.56
CA ALA A 27 -7.34 -9.16 -5.25
C ALA A 27 -8.29 -7.96 -5.12
N ILE A 28 -8.37 -7.08 -6.12
CA ILE A 28 -9.24 -5.89 -6.12
C ILE A 28 -10.71 -6.29 -6.17
N VAL A 29 -11.10 -7.18 -7.09
CA VAL A 29 -12.48 -7.66 -7.20
C VAL A 29 -12.89 -8.41 -5.92
N GLY A 30 -12.01 -9.25 -5.39
CA GLY A 30 -12.29 -9.98 -4.16
C GLY A 30 -12.37 -9.09 -2.92
N HIS A 31 -11.54 -8.05 -2.81
CA HIS A 31 -11.65 -7.08 -1.73
C HIS A 31 -12.99 -6.33 -1.79
N ALA A 32 -13.42 -5.93 -2.99
CA ALA A 32 -14.74 -5.34 -3.20
C ALA A 32 -15.86 -6.30 -2.77
N TYR A 33 -15.76 -7.57 -3.19
CA TYR A 33 -16.73 -8.60 -2.82
C TYR A 33 -16.82 -8.80 -1.30
N GLU A 34 -15.69 -8.98 -0.61
CA GLU A 34 -15.67 -9.24 0.84
C GLU A 34 -16.23 -8.07 1.64
N ARG A 35 -15.95 -6.82 1.23
CA ARG A 35 -16.51 -5.63 1.86
C ARG A 35 -18.03 -5.56 1.66
N LEU A 36 -18.49 -5.67 0.42
CA LEU A 36 -19.92 -5.60 0.09
C LEU A 36 -20.73 -6.74 0.71
N LYS A 37 -20.17 -7.95 0.76
CA LYS A 37 -20.77 -9.12 1.43
C LYS A 37 -20.99 -8.88 2.91
N SER A 38 -20.07 -8.15 3.55
CA SER A 38 -20.14 -7.80 4.96
C SER A 38 -21.07 -6.60 5.23
N GLY A 39 -21.84 -6.14 4.23
CA GLY A 39 -22.71 -4.97 4.35
C GLY A 39 -21.95 -3.65 4.43
N LYS A 40 -20.64 -3.65 4.15
CA LYS A 40 -19.81 -2.44 4.16
C LYS A 40 -19.81 -1.80 2.78
N ASN A 41 -19.65 -0.48 2.74
CA ASN A 41 -19.44 0.23 1.49
C ASN A 41 -18.04 -0.05 0.93
N PHE A 42 -17.90 -0.04 -0.40
CA PHE A 42 -16.58 0.00 -1.04
C PHE A 42 -16.57 1.05 -2.14
N ARG A 43 -15.70 2.05 -1.96
CA ARG A 43 -15.47 3.13 -2.92
C ARG A 43 -13.99 3.21 -3.16
N ILE A 44 -13.63 3.33 -4.43
CA ILE A 44 -12.31 3.82 -4.80
C ILE A 44 -12.42 5.29 -5.15
N ASP A 45 -11.38 6.03 -4.80
CA ASP A 45 -11.22 7.40 -5.19
C ASP A 45 -10.04 7.57 -6.14
N PHE A 46 -10.13 8.60 -6.96
CA PHE A 46 -9.03 9.09 -7.78
C PHE A 46 -8.83 10.58 -7.55
N GLU A 47 -7.63 11.02 -7.87
CA GLU A 47 -7.25 12.43 -7.79
C GLU A 47 -7.51 13.13 -9.13
N ILE A 48 -7.94 14.37 -9.04
CA ILE A 48 -8.01 15.30 -10.17
C ILE A 48 -7.19 16.54 -9.83
N THR A 49 -6.49 17.03 -10.84
CA THR A 49 -5.51 18.11 -10.67
C THR A 49 -6.22 19.44 -10.40
N ASN A 50 -7.38 19.64 -11.03
CA ASN A 50 -8.25 20.78 -10.77
C ASN A 50 -9.74 20.36 -10.71
N PRO A 51 -10.29 20.08 -9.51
CA PRO A 51 -11.68 19.67 -9.36
C PRO A 51 -12.70 20.74 -9.73
N THR A 52 -12.30 22.02 -9.71
CA THR A 52 -13.18 23.12 -10.10
C THR A 52 -13.23 23.37 -11.60
N ASN A 53 -12.30 22.78 -12.36
CA ASN A 53 -12.24 22.91 -13.81
C ASN A 53 -11.65 21.66 -14.47
N ILE A 54 -12.49 20.62 -14.60
CA ILE A 54 -12.16 19.38 -15.31
C ILE A 54 -12.25 19.62 -16.83
N SER A 55 -11.41 20.52 -17.36
CA SER A 55 -11.30 20.77 -18.79
C SER A 55 -10.05 20.13 -19.40
N GLU A 56 -9.13 19.65 -18.57
CA GLU A 56 -7.87 19.08 -19.03
C GLU A 56 -8.06 17.66 -19.57
N LYS A 57 -7.49 17.40 -20.76
CA LYS A 57 -7.60 16.13 -21.47
C LYS A 57 -7.10 14.94 -20.64
N GLU A 58 -6.10 15.16 -19.78
CA GLU A 58 -5.52 14.13 -18.92
C GLU A 58 -6.43 13.74 -17.75
N ASP A 59 -7.06 14.72 -17.09
CA ASP A 59 -8.06 14.47 -16.05
C ASP A 59 -9.27 13.71 -16.62
N LEU A 60 -9.76 14.10 -17.81
CA LEU A 60 -10.85 13.38 -18.49
C LEU A 60 -10.49 11.93 -18.85
N LYS A 61 -9.25 11.70 -19.31
CA LYS A 61 -8.78 10.34 -19.58
C LYS A 61 -8.76 9.51 -18.29
N THR A 62 -8.22 10.08 -17.21
CA THR A 62 -8.14 9.41 -15.90
C THR A 62 -9.53 9.05 -15.37
N ILE A 63 -10.50 9.97 -15.47
CA ILE A 63 -11.91 9.75 -15.11
C ILE A 63 -12.47 8.57 -15.90
N ASN A 64 -12.33 8.58 -17.22
CA ASN A 64 -12.86 7.54 -18.09
C ASN A 64 -12.24 6.17 -17.82
N ASP A 65 -10.92 6.11 -17.59
CA ASP A 65 -10.22 4.87 -17.28
C ASP A 65 -10.71 4.26 -15.95
N HIS A 66 -10.97 5.09 -14.93
CA HIS A 66 -11.53 4.63 -13.66
C HIS A 66 -12.99 4.21 -13.78
N HIS A 67 -13.82 4.92 -14.55
CA HIS A 67 -15.19 4.49 -14.81
C HIS A 67 -15.24 3.12 -15.52
N LEU A 68 -14.37 2.91 -16.51
CA LEU A 68 -14.25 1.62 -17.18
C LEU A 68 -13.84 0.52 -16.19
N CYS A 69 -12.87 0.82 -15.32
CA CYS A 69 -12.38 -0.11 -14.30
C CYS A 69 -13.51 -0.52 -13.33
N VAL A 70 -14.23 0.46 -12.77
CA VAL A 70 -15.35 0.19 -11.84
C VAL A 70 -16.49 -0.54 -12.52
N SER A 71 -16.81 -0.22 -13.77
CA SER A 71 -17.81 -0.95 -14.56
C SER A 71 -17.43 -2.44 -14.70
N LYS A 72 -16.17 -2.72 -15.05
CA LYS A 72 -15.64 -4.09 -15.16
C LYS A 72 -15.67 -4.84 -13.82
N ILE A 73 -15.31 -4.18 -12.71
CA ILE A 73 -15.40 -4.78 -11.38
C ILE A 73 -16.85 -5.08 -11.02
N ASN A 74 -17.77 -4.14 -11.21
CA ASN A 74 -19.20 -4.34 -10.92
C ASN A 74 -19.81 -5.46 -11.77
N LYS A 75 -19.40 -5.61 -13.03
CA LYS A 75 -19.75 -6.75 -13.88
C LYS A 75 -19.25 -8.07 -13.30
N ALA A 76 -18.03 -8.11 -12.75
CA ALA A 76 -17.51 -9.28 -12.06
C ALA A 76 -18.24 -9.57 -10.74
N LEU A 77 -18.61 -8.55 -9.98
CA LEU A 77 -19.39 -8.73 -8.74
C LEU A 77 -20.79 -9.31 -9.02
N GLN A 78 -21.39 -8.99 -10.17
CA GLN A 78 -22.68 -9.57 -10.59
C GLN A 78 -22.63 -11.08 -10.89
N ASN A 79 -21.43 -11.65 -11.08
CA ASN A 79 -21.24 -13.10 -11.21
C ASN A 79 -21.17 -13.83 -9.85
N SER A 80 -21.30 -13.10 -8.74
CA SER A 80 -21.25 -13.67 -7.38
C SER A 80 -22.65 -13.85 -6.78
N ASP A 81 -22.70 -14.19 -5.49
CA ASP A 81 -23.92 -14.30 -4.68
C ASP A 81 -24.38 -12.95 -4.08
N LEU A 82 -23.74 -11.83 -4.44
CA LEU A 82 -24.13 -10.51 -3.95
C LEU A 82 -25.47 -10.03 -4.54
N PRO A 83 -26.27 -9.26 -3.78
CA PRO A 83 -27.42 -8.54 -4.31
C PRO A 83 -27.02 -7.63 -5.48
N LYS A 84 -27.90 -7.45 -6.47
CA LYS A 84 -27.64 -6.55 -7.62
C LYS A 84 -27.38 -5.08 -7.22
N SER A 85 -27.86 -4.67 -6.05
CA SER A 85 -27.63 -3.34 -5.48
C SER A 85 -26.24 -3.17 -4.86
N SER A 86 -25.52 -4.27 -4.59
CA SER A 86 -24.18 -4.24 -4.01
C SER A 86 -23.17 -3.91 -5.09
N VAL A 87 -22.87 -2.61 -5.21
CA VAL A 87 -21.95 -2.08 -6.21
C VAL A 87 -20.77 -1.39 -5.56
N MET A 88 -19.61 -1.55 -6.18
CA MET A 88 -18.45 -0.72 -5.93
C MET A 88 -18.68 0.68 -6.52
N GLN A 89 -18.33 1.69 -5.74
CA GLN A 89 -18.50 3.09 -6.12
C GLN A 89 -17.18 3.71 -6.58
N LEU A 90 -17.31 4.70 -7.45
CA LEU A 90 -16.21 5.58 -7.84
C LEU A 90 -16.47 6.96 -7.24
N GLY A 91 -15.44 7.60 -6.72
CA GLY A 91 -15.52 9.02 -6.42
C GLY A 91 -14.19 9.74 -6.56
N ILE A 92 -14.20 10.99 -6.14
CA ILE A 92 -13.04 11.88 -6.19
C ILE A 92 -12.54 12.04 -4.77
N THR A 93 -11.24 11.87 -4.59
CA THR A 93 -10.56 12.11 -3.32
C THR A 93 -10.78 13.57 -2.90
N PRO A 94 -11.03 13.89 -1.63
CA PRO A 94 -11.09 15.29 -1.20
C PRO A 94 -9.80 16.04 -1.60
N ILE A 95 -9.87 17.36 -1.75
CA ILE A 95 -8.66 18.16 -1.95
C ILE A 95 -8.03 18.36 -0.59
N TYR A 96 -6.72 18.12 -0.51
CA TYR A 96 -5.99 18.52 0.69
C TYR A 96 -6.02 20.05 0.83
N ASP A 97 -6.68 20.53 1.88
CA ASP A 97 -6.57 21.91 2.32
C ASP A 97 -5.80 21.94 3.65
N LYS A 98 -4.80 22.81 3.78
CA LYS A 98 -4.07 23.00 5.03
C LYS A 98 -5.00 23.43 6.18
N SER A 99 -6.17 23.98 5.86
CA SER A 99 -7.20 24.35 6.83
C SER A 99 -8.13 23.18 7.22
N ALA A 100 -8.33 22.19 6.33
CA ALA A 100 -9.14 21.00 6.56
C ALA A 100 -8.22 19.78 6.67
N LYS A 101 -7.89 19.36 7.89
CA LYS A 101 -6.92 18.30 8.16
C LYS A 101 -7.41 16.98 7.56
N VAL A 102 -6.84 16.50 6.44
CA VAL A 102 -7.32 15.23 5.86
C VAL A 102 -6.45 14.05 6.22
N ILE A 103 -7.09 13.10 6.89
CA ILE A 103 -6.50 11.94 7.54
C ILE A 103 -7.19 10.66 7.11
N ILE A 104 -6.40 9.62 6.87
CA ILE A 104 -6.89 8.36 6.32
C ILE A 104 -6.57 7.22 7.27
N GLY A 105 -7.56 6.72 7.98
CA GLY A 105 -7.39 5.56 8.84
C GLY A 105 -8.56 5.36 9.81
N GLY A 106 -9.03 4.12 9.92
CA GLY A 106 -10.04 3.73 10.93
C GLY A 106 -11.47 4.15 10.63
N THR A 107 -11.71 4.99 9.62
CA THR A 107 -13.02 5.56 9.28
C THR A 107 -13.59 5.06 7.94
N GLY A 108 -12.94 4.08 7.30
CA GLY A 108 -13.37 3.55 5.99
C GLY A 108 -14.78 2.98 5.93
N ASP A 109 -15.36 2.66 7.08
CA ASP A 109 -16.73 2.13 7.20
C ASP A 109 -17.79 3.22 7.45
N MET A 110 -17.40 4.49 7.66
CA MET A 110 -18.34 5.62 7.77
C MET A 110 -19.01 5.93 6.41
N PRO A 111 -20.17 6.61 6.37
CA PRO A 111 -20.74 7.09 5.10
C PRO A 111 -19.77 8.01 4.34
N PHE A 112 -19.80 8.00 3.01
CA PHE A 112 -18.92 8.86 2.19
C PHE A 112 -19.22 10.36 2.29
N THR A 113 -20.42 10.68 2.77
CA THR A 113 -20.88 12.06 3.04
C THR A 113 -20.56 12.51 4.45
N ASP A 114 -19.97 11.65 5.28
CA ASP A 114 -19.61 11.96 6.65
C ASP A 114 -18.30 12.77 6.67
N GLU A 115 -18.32 13.95 7.27
CA GLU A 115 -17.14 14.81 7.39
C GLU A 115 -16.06 14.14 8.26
N GLU A 116 -16.47 13.38 9.29
CA GLU A 116 -15.55 12.66 10.18
C GLU A 116 -14.83 11.51 9.49
N ARG A 117 -15.31 11.09 8.30
CA ARG A 117 -14.61 10.09 7.48
C ARG A 117 -13.21 10.56 7.12
N TYR A 118 -13.05 11.85 6.86
CA TYR A 118 -11.80 12.44 6.37
C TYR A 118 -11.12 13.34 7.41
N ASP A 119 -11.84 13.80 8.44
CA ASP A 119 -11.28 14.51 9.60
C ASP A 119 -11.96 14.06 10.90
N PRO A 120 -11.49 12.96 11.54
CA PRO A 120 -12.15 12.41 12.72
C PRO A 120 -11.96 13.25 14.01
N GLY A 121 -11.45 14.48 13.92
CA GLY A 121 -11.40 15.42 15.06
C GLY A 121 -10.43 15.06 16.20
N VAL A 122 -9.58 14.04 16.01
CA VAL A 122 -8.67 13.47 17.03
C VAL A 122 -7.43 14.30 17.40
N TRP A 123 -7.44 15.60 17.07
CA TRP A 123 -6.29 16.53 17.21
C TRP A 123 -6.37 17.44 18.41
N ASN A 124 -7.36 17.27 19.28
CA ASN A 124 -7.53 18.13 20.45
C ASN A 124 -6.46 17.85 21.52
N GLU A 125 -5.72 16.75 21.41
CA GLU A 125 -4.56 16.46 22.25
C GLU A 125 -3.35 17.32 21.84
N TYR A 126 -2.72 17.96 22.83
CA TYR A 126 -1.55 18.82 22.61
C TYR A 126 -0.42 18.10 21.85
N ALA A 127 -0.12 16.85 22.23
CA ALA A 127 0.91 16.05 21.58
C ALA A 127 0.61 15.76 20.10
N ALA A 128 -0.67 15.52 19.77
CA ALA A 128 -1.10 15.31 18.39
C ALA A 128 -0.90 16.57 17.54
N LYS A 129 -1.22 17.74 18.10
CA LYS A 129 -0.98 19.03 17.43
C LYS A 129 0.51 19.29 17.20
N GLU A 130 1.36 19.01 18.19
CA GLU A 130 2.81 19.19 18.02
C GLU A 130 3.42 18.28 16.96
N LEU A 131 3.02 17.00 16.92
CA LEU A 131 3.48 16.06 15.89
C LEU A 131 2.97 16.44 14.49
N TYR A 132 1.74 16.95 14.39
CA TYR A 132 1.22 17.49 13.14
C TYR A 132 2.02 18.71 12.67
N ASP A 133 2.29 19.68 13.56
CA ASP A 133 3.13 20.85 13.26
C ASP A 133 4.56 20.46 12.84
N LEU A 134 5.13 19.43 13.47
CA LEU A 134 6.41 18.83 13.07
C LEU A 134 6.34 18.27 11.64
N THR A 135 5.26 17.56 11.30
CA THR A 135 5.08 16.96 9.96
C THR A 135 4.99 18.03 8.87
N LEU A 136 4.37 19.17 9.17
CA LEU A 136 4.25 20.30 8.24
C LEU A 136 5.55 21.11 8.08
N GLY A 137 6.60 20.78 8.83
CA GLY A 137 7.87 21.54 8.83
C GLY A 137 7.75 22.90 9.50
N ASN A 138 6.74 23.10 10.37
CA ASN A 138 6.54 24.37 11.08
C ASN A 138 7.48 24.53 12.29
N LYS A 139 8.19 23.46 12.69
CA LYS A 139 9.10 23.45 13.82
C LYS A 139 10.55 23.51 13.35
N LYS A 140 11.40 24.21 14.11
CA LYS A 140 12.83 24.39 13.84
C LYS A 140 13.66 23.85 15.00
N ASP A 141 14.87 23.36 14.70
CA ASP A 141 15.87 23.01 15.70
C ASP A 141 16.47 24.27 16.34
N GLU A 142 17.36 24.08 17.32
CA GLU A 142 18.05 25.17 18.04
C GLU A 142 18.90 26.05 17.09
N GLN A 143 19.28 25.52 15.92
CA GLN A 143 20.06 26.20 14.90
C GLN A 143 19.16 26.87 13.84
N GLY A 144 17.83 26.82 14.00
CA GLY A 144 16.86 27.45 13.11
C GLY A 144 16.55 26.64 11.84
N ASN A 145 17.05 25.41 11.71
CA ASN A 145 16.74 24.52 10.59
C ASN A 145 15.39 23.85 10.79
N VAL A 146 14.62 23.69 9.72
CA VAL A 146 13.33 22.96 9.77
C VAL A 146 13.57 21.52 10.18
N ILE A 147 12.88 21.07 11.24
CA ILE A 147 12.87 19.67 11.67
C ILE A 147 12.00 18.89 10.68
N ARG A 148 12.56 17.85 10.06
CA ARG A 148 11.86 17.00 9.09
C ARG A 148 11.58 15.64 9.68
N ILE A 149 10.33 15.41 10.07
CA ILE A 149 9.86 14.10 10.53
C ILE A 149 8.59 13.78 9.73
N GLY A 150 8.45 12.54 9.26
CA GLY A 150 7.31 12.10 8.46
C GLY A 150 7.64 11.99 6.98
N TYR A 151 7.14 12.92 6.15
CA TYR A 151 7.33 12.83 4.71
C TYR A 151 8.79 13.03 4.31
N GLN A 152 9.38 11.97 3.76
CA GLN A 152 10.79 11.91 3.37
C GLN A 152 10.93 11.59 1.88
N GLY A 153 10.23 12.37 1.07
CA GLY A 153 10.31 12.35 -0.38
C GLY A 153 9.19 11.57 -1.08
N PHE A 154 9.24 11.57 -2.41
CA PHE A 154 8.14 11.08 -3.26
C PHE A 154 7.62 9.70 -2.87
N GLY A 155 6.29 9.59 -2.75
CA GLY A 155 5.60 8.36 -2.35
C GLY A 155 5.72 8.01 -0.86
N ALA A 156 6.29 8.88 -0.02
CA ALA A 156 6.22 8.71 1.42
C ALA A 156 4.84 9.11 1.96
N TYR A 157 4.40 8.40 2.98
CA TYR A 157 3.20 8.71 3.74
C TYR A 157 3.57 8.70 5.22
N THR A 158 2.93 9.57 5.99
CA THR A 158 3.20 9.72 7.42
C THR A 158 2.09 9.05 8.20
N GLY A 159 2.42 8.01 8.95
CA GLY A 159 1.50 7.41 9.91
C GLY A 159 1.54 8.14 11.23
N PHE A 160 0.44 8.07 11.96
CA PHE A 160 0.24 8.73 13.23
C PHE A 160 -0.61 7.84 14.13
N VAL A 161 -0.36 7.86 15.43
CA VAL A 161 -1.19 7.17 16.43
C VAL A 161 -1.57 8.18 17.51
N SER A 162 -2.87 8.24 17.85
CA SER A 162 -3.43 9.08 18.91
C SER A 162 -4.53 8.34 19.68
N GLY A 163 -5.01 8.90 20.79
CA GLY A 163 -6.10 8.35 21.60
C GLY A 163 -5.65 7.20 22.50
N ARG A 164 -4.38 7.20 22.93
CA ARG A 164 -3.89 6.26 23.94
C ARG A 164 -4.33 6.68 25.33
N SER A 165 -4.49 5.71 26.22
CA SER A 165 -4.87 5.98 27.62
C SER A 165 -3.84 6.82 28.40
N ASP A 166 -2.59 6.84 27.95
CA ASP A 166 -1.49 7.61 28.56
C ASP A 166 -1.26 8.96 27.87
N GLY A 167 -2.09 9.32 26.86
CA GLY A 167 -1.94 10.53 26.06
C GLY A 167 -0.71 10.53 25.13
N GLN A 168 0.01 9.41 25.00
CA GLN A 168 1.14 9.32 24.08
C GLN A 168 0.62 9.28 22.64
N SER A 169 1.25 10.09 21.79
CA SER A 169 1.08 10.03 20.34
C SER A 169 2.41 9.71 19.68
N ASN A 170 2.38 8.95 18.58
CA ASN A 170 3.56 8.57 17.81
C ASN A 170 3.39 8.95 16.34
N LEU A 171 4.51 9.21 15.67
CA LEU A 171 4.56 9.52 14.24
C LEU A 171 5.56 8.60 13.54
N PHE A 172 5.16 8.08 12.39
CA PHE A 172 5.90 7.09 11.60
C PHE A 172 6.10 7.59 10.18
N CYS A 173 7.35 7.67 9.72
CA CYS A 173 7.67 7.95 8.32
C CYS A 173 7.69 6.67 7.49
N THR A 174 7.39 6.73 6.19
CA THR A 174 7.74 5.64 5.28
C THR A 174 9.23 5.31 5.40
N TYR A 175 9.57 4.05 5.69
CA TYR A 175 10.97 3.61 5.65
C TYR A 175 11.17 2.52 4.60
N ARG A 176 12.40 2.50 4.08
CA ARG A 176 12.89 1.53 3.10
C ARG A 176 13.82 0.54 3.74
N PHE A 177 13.81 -0.68 3.24
CA PHE A 177 14.61 -1.76 3.77
C PHE A 177 14.96 -2.80 2.70
N LYS A 178 16.10 -3.45 2.88
CA LYS A 178 16.55 -4.59 2.09
C LYS A 178 15.60 -5.76 2.32
N ILE A 179 15.08 -6.31 1.23
CA ILE A 179 14.34 -7.55 1.24
C ILE A 179 15.35 -8.71 1.41
N PRO A 180 15.13 -9.64 2.35
CA PRO A 180 16.01 -10.78 2.55
C PRO A 180 16.04 -11.65 1.29
N ASP A 181 17.25 -11.92 0.80
CA ASP A 181 17.50 -12.70 -0.43
C ASP A 181 17.39 -14.23 -0.19
N GLU A 182 16.80 -14.64 0.93
CA GLU A 182 16.64 -16.06 1.29
C GLU A 182 15.47 -16.69 0.52
N GLY A 183 15.76 -17.19 -0.68
CA GLY A 183 14.81 -18.01 -1.45
C GLY A 183 13.91 -17.25 -2.43
N ARG A 184 14.25 -16.00 -2.77
CA ARG A 184 13.65 -15.21 -3.87
C ARG A 184 12.16 -14.84 -3.69
N ARG A 185 11.70 -14.66 -2.45
CA ARG A 185 10.40 -14.06 -2.14
C ARG A 185 10.54 -12.94 -1.12
N TRP A 186 9.60 -12.00 -1.14
CA TRP A 186 9.57 -10.84 -0.24
C TRP A 186 9.57 -11.21 1.25
N ILE A 187 9.02 -12.38 1.58
CA ILE A 187 9.01 -12.97 2.92
C ILE A 187 9.40 -14.45 2.79
N PRO A 188 10.44 -14.92 3.52
CA PRO A 188 10.80 -16.33 3.54
C PRO A 188 9.61 -17.18 4.01
N THR A 189 9.24 -18.22 3.24
CA THR A 189 8.23 -19.20 3.66
C THR A 189 8.90 -20.54 3.98
N GLU A 190 8.26 -21.36 4.81
CA GLU A 190 8.80 -22.67 5.22
C GLU A 190 9.03 -23.63 4.04
N ILE A 191 8.46 -23.33 2.87
CA ILE A 191 8.65 -24.11 1.64
C ILE A 191 10.00 -23.73 1.01
N LYS A 192 11.09 -24.29 1.56
CA LYS A 192 12.48 -24.09 1.10
C LYS A 192 12.75 -24.42 -0.38
N ASN A 193 11.78 -25.03 -1.09
CA ASN A 193 11.95 -25.57 -2.44
C ASN A 193 10.89 -25.16 -3.47
N MET A 194 9.92 -24.30 -3.13
CA MET A 194 9.06 -23.72 -4.18
C MET A 194 9.86 -22.63 -4.87
N LYS A 195 10.47 -22.95 -6.03
CA LYS A 195 10.94 -21.96 -7.01
C LYS A 195 9.73 -21.28 -7.67
N LEU A 196 8.88 -20.67 -6.86
CA LEU A 196 7.85 -19.77 -7.29
C LEU A 196 8.38 -18.35 -7.10
N GLY A 197 8.04 -17.48 -8.03
CA GLY A 197 8.66 -16.17 -8.13
C GLY A 197 9.70 -16.14 -9.24
N ALA A 198 9.63 -15.05 -9.99
CA ALA A 198 10.57 -14.74 -11.05
C ALA A 198 12.01 -14.70 -10.53
N GLU A 199 12.99 -14.97 -11.41
CA GLU A 199 14.30 -14.40 -11.15
C GLU A 199 14.19 -12.88 -11.20
N LEU A 200 14.40 -12.26 -10.04
CA LEU A 200 14.52 -10.82 -9.87
C LEU A 200 15.73 -10.39 -10.70
N GLY A 201 15.58 -9.27 -11.43
CA GLY A 201 16.47 -8.89 -12.54
C GLY A 201 17.96 -9.06 -12.25
N LYS A 202 18.72 -9.55 -13.23
CA LYS A 202 20.15 -9.86 -13.08
C LYS A 202 21.08 -8.72 -13.50
N LEU A 203 20.54 -7.70 -14.15
CA LEU A 203 21.32 -6.56 -14.64
C LEU A 203 21.26 -5.40 -13.63
N ASP A 204 22.34 -4.63 -13.51
CA ASP A 204 22.48 -3.53 -12.55
C ASP A 204 21.35 -2.50 -12.66
N GLU A 205 20.92 -2.18 -13.88
CA GLU A 205 19.80 -1.28 -14.17
C GLU A 205 18.43 -1.83 -13.73
N GLN A 206 18.33 -3.15 -13.51
CA GLN A 206 17.11 -3.86 -13.13
C GLN A 206 17.00 -4.09 -11.62
N ARG A 207 18.12 -4.04 -10.89
CA ARG A 207 18.19 -4.28 -9.42
C ARG A 207 17.97 -3.01 -8.61
N LEU A 208 18.37 -1.86 -9.15
CA LEU A 208 18.24 -0.54 -8.50
C LEU A 208 16.84 0.09 -8.64
N ALA A 209 15.87 -0.61 -9.24
CA ALA A 209 14.50 -0.13 -9.49
C ALA A 209 13.50 -0.38 -8.38
N TRP A 210 13.94 -1.10 -7.36
CA TRP A 210 13.08 -1.64 -6.32
C TRP A 210 13.20 -0.68 -5.13
N GLY A 211 12.08 -0.25 -4.56
CA GLY A 211 12.06 0.56 -3.34
C GLY A 211 11.51 1.98 -3.47
N VAL A 212 11.08 2.42 -4.66
CA VAL A 212 10.31 3.67 -4.85
C VAL A 212 9.41 3.53 -6.08
N ILE A 213 8.28 4.24 -6.09
CA ILE A 213 7.47 4.46 -7.30
C ILE A 213 8.35 5.18 -8.34
N GLU A 214 8.39 4.67 -9.58
CA GLU A 214 9.18 5.16 -10.74
C GLU A 214 10.62 4.60 -10.89
N ASN A 215 11.56 5.36 -11.46
CA ASN A 215 12.86 4.87 -11.94
C ASN A 215 14.03 5.19 -11.01
N ASN A 216 15.13 4.46 -11.21
CA ASN A 216 16.29 4.39 -10.30
C ASN A 216 17.09 5.70 -10.28
N GLN A 217 17.17 6.40 -11.42
CA GLN A 217 17.91 7.66 -11.53
C GLN A 217 17.30 8.74 -10.62
N LYS A 218 15.98 8.71 -10.43
CA LYS A 218 15.30 9.59 -9.47
C LYS A 218 15.59 9.19 -8.02
N GLN A 219 15.88 7.93 -7.69
CA GLN A 219 16.12 7.51 -6.31
C GLN A 219 17.41 8.11 -5.71
N LEU A 220 18.54 8.04 -6.41
CA LEU A 220 19.80 8.64 -5.93
C LEU A 220 19.68 10.15 -5.74
N LYS A 221 18.88 10.78 -6.61
CA LYS A 221 18.54 12.19 -6.50
C LYS A 221 17.67 12.45 -5.26
N VAL A 222 16.58 11.71 -5.09
CA VAL A 222 15.66 11.85 -3.96
C VAL A 222 16.34 11.52 -2.62
N GLN A 223 17.18 10.49 -2.53
CA GLN A 223 17.93 10.17 -1.31
C GLN A 223 18.86 11.33 -0.92
N LYS A 224 19.67 11.82 -1.86
CA LYS A 224 20.65 12.89 -1.61
C LYS A 224 20.00 14.25 -1.34
N GLU A 225 18.88 14.55 -2.00
CA GLU A 225 18.23 15.87 -1.95
C GLU A 225 17.12 15.94 -0.90
N GLN A 226 16.36 14.86 -0.71
CA GLN A 226 15.12 14.86 0.08
C GLN A 226 15.26 14.17 1.45
N GLY A 227 16.43 13.61 1.76
CA GLY A 227 16.71 13.01 3.08
C GLY A 227 15.90 11.73 3.34
N MET A 228 15.69 10.94 2.29
CA MET A 228 14.96 9.67 2.34
C MET A 228 15.60 8.71 3.35
N TYR A 229 14.80 8.18 4.29
CA TYR A 229 15.31 7.29 5.34
C TYR A 229 15.36 5.81 4.88
N PHE A 230 16.53 5.21 5.01
CA PHE A 230 16.78 3.79 4.79
C PHE A 230 17.10 3.12 6.13
N MET A 231 16.29 2.14 6.51
CA MET A 231 16.46 1.43 7.77
C MET A 231 17.80 0.70 7.86
N ASP A 232 18.40 0.30 6.74
CA ASP A 232 19.70 -0.39 6.69
C ASP A 232 20.91 0.56 6.77
N GLU A 233 20.69 1.88 6.77
CA GLU A 233 21.75 2.89 6.96
C GLU A 233 21.79 3.46 8.39
N ASP A 234 20.80 3.14 9.23
CA ASP A 234 20.67 3.59 10.62
C ASP A 234 21.66 2.88 11.56
N LYS A 235 22.89 3.39 11.65
CA LYS A 235 23.98 2.80 12.45
C LYS A 235 23.65 2.56 13.94
N SER A 236 22.54 3.09 14.45
CA SER A 236 22.07 2.81 15.83
C SER A 236 21.50 1.40 15.99
N LYS A 237 21.13 0.71 14.89
CA LYS A 237 20.55 -0.64 14.91
C LYS A 237 21.63 -1.69 14.63
N LYS A 238 21.73 -2.69 15.53
CA LYS A 238 22.78 -3.74 15.51
C LYS A 238 22.77 -4.67 14.29
N TYR A 239 21.68 -4.72 13.52
CA TYR A 239 21.51 -5.64 12.41
C TYR A 239 21.25 -4.87 11.12
N GLN A 240 22.32 -4.65 10.34
CA GLN A 240 22.25 -4.00 9.05
C GLN A 240 23.17 -4.70 8.07
N GLY A 241 22.59 -5.46 7.14
CA GLY A 241 23.29 -5.78 5.91
C GLY A 241 23.43 -4.48 5.12
N LYS A 242 24.66 -4.09 4.77
CA LYS A 242 24.87 -2.92 3.92
C LYS A 242 24.07 -3.08 2.61
N LEU A 243 23.37 -2.04 2.19
CA LEU A 243 22.82 -1.98 0.83
C LEU A 243 23.98 -2.01 -0.16
N ASP A 244 23.95 -3.00 -1.05
CA ASP A 244 24.88 -3.16 -2.16
C ASP A 244 24.12 -3.09 -3.49
N SER A 245 24.84 -3.17 -4.61
CA SER A 245 24.25 -3.14 -5.95
C SER A 245 23.27 -4.29 -6.23
N ASP A 246 23.31 -5.34 -5.42
CA ASP A 246 22.51 -6.56 -5.59
C ASP A 246 21.27 -6.59 -4.69
N SER A 247 21.15 -5.60 -3.81
CA SER A 247 20.08 -5.52 -2.82
C SER A 247 18.75 -5.12 -3.45
N ILE A 248 17.69 -5.87 -3.13
CA ILE A 248 16.32 -5.51 -3.46
C ILE A 248 15.77 -4.69 -2.32
N VAL A 249 15.17 -3.54 -2.62
CA VAL A 249 14.61 -2.65 -1.60
C VAL A 249 13.09 -2.65 -1.70
N GLY A 250 12.42 -2.81 -0.56
CA GLY A 250 11.00 -2.52 -0.39
C GLY A 250 10.81 -1.26 0.44
N TYR A 251 9.56 -0.80 0.51
CA TYR A 251 9.17 0.20 1.50
C TYR A 251 7.87 -0.18 2.18
N VAL A 252 7.71 0.33 3.40
CA VAL A 252 6.48 0.25 4.17
C VAL A 252 6.03 1.66 4.51
N HIS A 253 4.78 2.00 4.19
CA HIS A 253 4.23 3.31 4.50
C HIS A 253 4.11 3.55 6.01
N GLY A 254 4.17 4.82 6.42
CA GLY A 254 4.02 5.20 7.81
C GLY A 254 2.72 4.69 8.44
N MET A 255 1.60 4.69 7.69
CA MET A 255 0.32 4.19 8.20
C MET A 255 0.37 2.71 8.61
N ILE A 256 1.07 1.88 7.84
CA ILE A 256 1.25 0.46 8.14
C ILE A 256 2.08 0.28 9.42
N GLN A 257 3.05 1.17 9.65
CA GLN A 257 3.83 1.19 10.89
C GLN A 257 2.99 1.62 12.10
N ALA A 258 2.13 2.63 11.93
CA ALA A 258 1.17 3.02 12.95
C ALA A 258 0.26 1.84 13.36
N VAL A 259 -0.19 1.02 12.40
CA VAL A 259 -0.96 -0.20 12.69
C VAL A 259 -0.13 -1.22 13.50
N TYR A 260 1.14 -1.45 13.17
CA TYR A 260 2.01 -2.32 13.98
C TYR A 260 2.22 -1.79 15.39
N ASP A 261 2.32 -0.47 15.54
CA ASP A 261 2.55 0.20 16.82
C ASP A 261 1.32 0.10 17.73
N VAL A 262 0.12 0.33 17.19
CA VAL A 262 -1.13 0.10 17.94
C VAL A 262 -1.24 -1.35 18.39
N GLU A 263 -0.91 -2.33 17.54
CA GLU A 263 -0.92 -3.73 17.94
C GLU A 263 0.19 -4.05 18.96
N MET A 264 1.36 -3.42 18.88
CA MET A 264 2.44 -3.55 19.86
C MET A 264 1.98 -3.06 21.24
N HIS A 265 1.30 -1.92 21.29
CA HIS A 265 0.80 -1.34 22.54
C HIS A 265 -0.23 -2.23 23.25
N LYS A 266 -0.99 -3.07 22.52
CA LYS A 266 -1.88 -4.07 23.14
C LYS A 266 -1.12 -5.12 23.95
N TYR A 267 0.12 -5.45 23.56
CA TYR A 267 0.97 -6.36 24.32
C TYR A 267 1.63 -5.68 25.52
N ILE A 268 2.04 -4.42 25.37
CA ILE A 268 2.74 -3.67 26.42
C ILE A 268 1.76 -3.23 27.51
N HIS A 269 0.53 -2.85 27.12
CA HIS A 269 -0.51 -2.36 28.02
C HIS A 269 -1.85 -3.11 27.83
N PRO A 270 -1.93 -4.38 28.22
CA PRO A 270 -3.16 -5.16 28.08
C PRO A 270 -4.35 -4.49 28.78
N GLY A 271 -5.50 -4.46 28.11
CA GLY A 271 -6.74 -3.88 28.64
C GLY A 271 -6.82 -2.35 28.58
N LYS A 272 -5.79 -1.66 28.09
CA LYS A 272 -5.80 -0.20 27.88
C LYS A 272 -6.00 0.17 26.41
N ALA A 273 -6.53 1.37 26.18
CA ALA A 273 -6.64 1.94 24.85
C ALA A 273 -5.24 2.09 24.22
N SER A 274 -5.01 1.37 23.12
CA SER A 274 -3.69 1.32 22.43
C SER A 274 -3.51 2.43 21.38
N GLY A 275 -4.52 3.30 21.25
CA GLY A 275 -4.62 4.34 20.24
C GLY A 275 -5.27 3.86 18.94
N VAL A 276 -5.49 4.80 18.04
CA VAL A 276 -6.04 4.60 16.70
C VAL A 276 -5.00 5.09 15.68
N PRO A 277 -4.70 4.29 14.63
CA PRO A 277 -3.76 4.69 13.61
C PRO A 277 -4.44 5.56 12.55
N TYR A 278 -3.69 6.54 12.05
CA TYR A 278 -4.11 7.56 11.11
C TYR A 278 -2.99 7.82 10.10
N GLU A 279 -3.31 8.11 8.85
CA GLU A 279 -2.37 8.60 7.86
C GLU A 279 -2.55 10.11 7.70
N ILE A 280 -1.46 10.88 7.77
CA ILE A 280 -1.47 12.33 7.60
C ILE A 280 -1.01 12.67 6.19
N ALA A 281 -1.85 13.38 5.44
CA ALA A 281 -1.42 14.09 4.24
C ALA A 281 -0.73 15.41 4.63
N ILE A 282 0.37 15.72 3.95
CA ILE A 282 1.16 16.94 4.23
C ILE A 282 0.90 18.06 3.23
N GLY A 283 0.24 17.74 2.12
CA GLY A 283 -0.01 18.66 1.01
C GLY A 283 1.26 19.13 0.32
N LYS A 284 1.17 20.35 -0.24
CA LYS A 284 2.29 21.04 -0.85
C LYS A 284 3.13 21.77 0.21
N VAL A 285 4.34 21.29 0.44
CA VAL A 285 5.31 21.86 1.38
C VAL A 285 6.49 22.41 0.57
N THR A 286 6.69 23.72 0.61
CA THR A 286 7.90 24.35 0.05
C THR A 286 8.94 24.44 1.14
N LEU A 287 10.09 23.79 0.96
CA LEU A 287 11.22 23.82 1.88
C LEU A 287 12.38 24.57 1.21
N ASN A 288 13.06 25.43 1.97
CA ASN A 288 14.34 25.98 1.54
C ASN A 288 15.46 25.03 1.96
N ILE A 289 16.18 24.46 0.98
CA ILE A 289 17.27 23.51 1.18
C ILE A 289 18.53 24.12 0.62
N LYS A 290 19.47 24.49 1.51
CA LYS A 290 20.77 25.05 1.12
C LYS A 290 20.62 26.24 0.14
N GLY A 291 19.62 27.09 0.35
CA GLY A 291 19.35 28.26 -0.49
C GLY A 291 18.51 27.98 -1.73
N LYS A 292 17.98 26.77 -1.93
CA LYS A 292 17.07 26.43 -3.03
C LYS A 292 15.67 26.11 -2.51
N GLU A 293 14.65 26.69 -3.11
CA GLU A 293 13.26 26.29 -2.84
C GLU A 293 12.97 24.96 -3.52
N GLU A 294 12.54 23.99 -2.72
CA GLU A 294 12.06 22.70 -3.17
C GLU A 294 10.61 22.52 -2.76
N VAL A 295 9.78 22.13 -3.71
CA VAL A 295 8.36 21.88 -3.49
C VAL A 295 8.14 20.38 -3.39
N TYR A 296 7.64 19.96 -2.24
CA TYR A 296 7.21 18.61 -1.94
C TYR A 296 5.70 18.57 -1.98
N GLU A 297 5.13 17.50 -2.52
CA GLU A 297 3.68 17.36 -2.61
C GLU A 297 3.23 15.97 -2.21
N THR A 298 2.40 15.89 -1.17
CA THR A 298 1.56 14.72 -0.88
C THR A 298 0.16 15.22 -0.60
N THR A 299 -0.50 15.60 -1.67
CA THR A 299 -1.91 15.97 -1.72
C THR A 299 -2.83 14.76 -1.80
N LYS A 300 -2.24 13.55 -1.87
CA LYS A 300 -2.95 12.29 -2.00
C LYS A 300 -3.62 11.89 -0.70
N LEU A 301 -4.93 11.78 -0.72
CA LEU A 301 -5.74 11.39 0.44
C LEU A 301 -6.36 10.00 0.28
N GLY A 302 -5.87 9.20 -0.65
CA GLY A 302 -6.22 7.79 -0.77
C GLY A 302 -5.03 6.94 -0.37
N SER A 303 -5.26 5.92 0.45
CA SER A 303 -4.25 4.88 0.65
C SER A 303 -4.18 3.99 -0.59
N CYS A 304 -2.97 3.62 -1.02
CA CYS A 304 -2.83 2.68 -2.14
C CYS A 304 -3.55 1.36 -1.84
N PHE A 305 -3.92 0.61 -2.87
CA PHE A 305 -4.66 -0.64 -2.70
C PHE A 305 -3.94 -1.61 -1.75
N ALA A 306 -2.61 -1.75 -1.87
CA ALA A 306 -1.82 -2.61 -0.99
C ALA A 306 -1.91 -2.20 0.50
N CYS A 307 -1.83 -0.89 0.79
CA CYS A 307 -2.04 -0.38 2.15
C CYS A 307 -3.47 -0.64 2.64
N SER A 308 -4.47 -0.38 1.79
CA SER A 308 -5.88 -0.55 2.12
C SER A 308 -6.22 -1.99 2.50
N VAL A 309 -5.67 -2.97 1.78
CA VAL A 309 -5.82 -4.41 2.09
C VAL A 309 -5.20 -4.76 3.44
N PHE A 310 -4.00 -4.24 3.75
CA PHE A 310 -3.36 -4.46 5.05
C PHE A 310 -4.15 -3.83 6.20
N MET A 311 -4.64 -2.62 5.97
CA MET A 311 -5.47 -1.86 6.89
C MET A 311 -6.80 -2.58 7.19
N GLU A 312 -7.51 -3.07 6.17
CA GLU A 312 -8.72 -3.87 6.32
C GLU A 312 -8.46 -5.12 7.16
N ALA A 313 -7.42 -5.89 6.80
CA ALA A 313 -7.08 -7.14 7.49
C ALA A 313 -6.80 -6.94 8.99
N ASN A 314 -6.38 -5.73 9.37
CA ASN A 314 -6.05 -5.38 10.75
C ASN A 314 -7.13 -4.56 11.47
N GLY A 315 -8.29 -4.36 10.84
CA GLY A 315 -9.45 -3.71 11.45
C GLY A 315 -9.39 -2.18 11.44
N TYR A 316 -8.61 -1.57 10.54
CA TYR A 316 -8.49 -0.12 10.39
C TYR A 316 -8.78 0.31 8.96
N PRO A 317 -9.98 0.03 8.41
CA PRO A 317 -10.29 0.26 6.99
C PRO A 317 -9.96 1.70 6.55
N ALA A 318 -9.39 1.84 5.36
CA ALA A 318 -8.98 3.13 4.83
C ALA A 318 -10.20 4.02 4.51
N SER A 319 -10.13 5.30 4.90
CA SER A 319 -11.17 6.29 4.56
C SER A 319 -11.29 6.50 3.05
N SER A 320 -10.22 6.25 2.30
CA SER A 320 -10.20 6.25 0.85
C SER A 320 -9.15 5.27 0.35
N THR A 321 -9.48 4.56 -0.73
CA THR A 321 -8.58 3.65 -1.44
C THR A 321 -8.44 4.16 -2.87
N HIS A 322 -7.21 4.27 -3.37
CA HIS A 322 -6.98 4.58 -4.78
C HIS A 322 -6.33 3.40 -5.53
N LEU A 323 -6.69 3.23 -6.80
CA LEU A 323 -6.12 2.20 -7.69
C LEU A 323 -4.94 2.74 -8.52
N GLY A 324 -4.06 3.50 -7.85
CA GLY A 324 -2.85 4.06 -8.45
C GLY A 324 -1.72 3.03 -8.55
N ARG A 325 -0.50 3.41 -8.14
CA ARG A 325 0.66 2.52 -8.15
C ARG A 325 1.01 2.12 -6.71
N GLY A 326 1.22 0.84 -6.48
CA GLY A 326 1.78 0.28 -5.24
C GLY A 326 3.18 -0.31 -5.44
N ASP A 327 3.91 0.20 -6.43
CA ASP A 327 5.18 -0.34 -6.91
C ASP A 327 6.13 -0.66 -5.75
N SER A 328 6.57 -1.91 -5.61
CA SER A 328 7.53 -2.35 -4.57
C SER A 328 7.10 -2.08 -3.11
N TRP A 329 5.81 -1.86 -2.86
CA TRP A 329 5.28 -1.81 -1.50
C TRP A 329 5.49 -3.17 -0.81
N SER A 330 5.78 -3.14 0.49
CA SER A 330 5.97 -4.33 1.29
C SER A 330 5.50 -4.15 2.73
N ILE A 331 5.32 -5.28 3.41
CA ILE A 331 5.11 -5.31 4.85
C ILE A 331 6.46 -5.29 5.56
N ALA A 332 6.50 -4.75 6.78
CA ALA A 332 7.69 -4.84 7.60
C ALA A 332 7.87 -6.30 8.03
N HIS A 333 8.96 -6.93 7.58
CA HIS A 333 9.34 -8.26 8.01
C HIS A 333 10.51 -8.21 9.00
N HIS A 334 10.61 -9.24 9.82
CA HIS A 334 11.73 -9.45 10.72
C HIS A 334 12.87 -10.06 9.94
N VAL A 335 13.75 -9.23 9.39
CA VAL A 335 15.05 -9.76 8.99
C VAL A 335 15.81 -10.00 10.31
N LEU A 336 15.69 -11.23 10.83
CA LEU A 336 16.71 -11.88 11.67
C LEU A 336 16.77 -11.58 13.19
N ASP A 337 15.83 -10.85 13.79
CA ASP A 337 15.79 -10.77 15.25
C ASP A 337 14.91 -11.89 15.84
N HIS A 338 15.56 -12.95 16.36
CA HIS A 338 14.91 -14.03 17.11
C HIS A 338 14.36 -13.57 18.47
N SER A 339 14.45 -12.27 18.78
CA SER A 339 13.90 -11.72 20.01
C SER A 339 12.36 -11.76 20.00
N ASP A 340 11.80 -12.38 21.04
CA ASP A 340 10.35 -12.47 21.30
C ASP A 340 9.79 -11.15 21.87
N THR A 341 10.13 -10.02 21.24
CA THR A 341 9.72 -8.68 21.69
C THR A 341 8.26 -8.40 21.32
N SER A 342 7.63 -7.46 22.02
CA SER A 342 6.28 -6.98 21.68
C SER A 342 6.19 -6.45 20.25
N GLN A 343 7.26 -5.83 19.74
CA GLN A 343 7.34 -5.36 18.35
C GLN A 343 7.37 -6.54 17.36
N SER A 344 8.10 -7.62 17.69
CA SER A 344 8.11 -8.84 16.88
C SER A 344 6.77 -9.54 16.85
N LYS A 345 6.11 -9.64 18.01
CA LYS A 345 4.76 -10.22 18.13
C LYS A 345 3.71 -9.41 17.34
N SER A 346 3.79 -8.08 17.36
CA SER A 346 2.81 -7.24 16.67
C SER A 346 2.93 -7.35 15.16
N LYS A 347 4.14 -7.23 14.61
CA LYS A 347 4.40 -7.42 13.18
C LYS A 347 3.98 -8.80 12.70
N LYS A 348 4.40 -9.86 13.38
CA LYS A 348 4.01 -11.23 13.04
C LYS A 348 2.49 -11.37 12.97
N LYS A 349 1.76 -10.96 14.01
CA LYS A 349 0.30 -11.07 14.07
C LYS A 349 -0.40 -10.26 12.97
N CYS A 350 0.04 -9.02 12.73
CA CYS A 350 -0.57 -8.20 11.67
C CYS A 350 -0.29 -8.77 10.27
N ASN A 351 0.91 -9.31 10.04
CA ASN A 351 1.30 -9.93 8.77
C ASN A 351 0.53 -11.24 8.52
N GLU A 352 0.31 -12.05 9.55
CA GLU A 352 -0.50 -13.28 9.46
C GLU A 352 -1.96 -12.96 9.12
N LYS A 353 -2.56 -11.93 9.75
CA LYS A 353 -3.90 -11.45 9.41
C LYS A 353 -3.97 -10.97 7.96
N TRP A 354 -3.02 -10.13 7.55
CA TRP A 354 -2.92 -9.64 6.19
C TRP A 354 -2.82 -10.79 5.18
N ALA A 355 -1.91 -11.74 5.39
CA ALA A 355 -1.74 -12.89 4.51
C ALA A 355 -3.01 -13.76 4.40
N ALA A 356 -3.70 -13.98 5.53
CA ALA A 356 -4.99 -14.69 5.53
C ALA A 356 -6.06 -13.92 4.74
N TYR A 357 -6.07 -12.59 4.85
CA TYR A 357 -6.98 -11.75 4.08
C TYR A 357 -6.64 -11.75 2.58
N CYS A 358 -5.36 -11.70 2.21
CA CYS A 358 -4.89 -11.84 0.83
C CYS A 358 -5.38 -13.14 0.18
N LYS A 359 -5.30 -14.26 0.91
CA LYS A 359 -5.88 -15.53 0.47
C LYS A 359 -7.38 -15.38 0.19
N THR A 360 -8.11 -14.84 1.15
CA THR A 360 -9.58 -14.66 1.07
C THR A 360 -9.96 -13.85 -0.17
N ILE A 361 -9.35 -12.69 -0.38
CA ILE A 361 -9.68 -11.81 -1.51
C ILE A 361 -9.24 -12.43 -2.84
N LEU A 362 -8.10 -13.12 -2.93
CA LEU A 362 -7.71 -13.78 -4.18
C LEU A 362 -8.70 -14.89 -4.55
N GLU A 363 -9.12 -15.71 -3.58
CA GLU A 363 -10.10 -16.77 -3.80
C GLU A 363 -11.48 -16.22 -4.19
N SER A 364 -11.96 -15.17 -3.51
CA SER A 364 -13.24 -14.54 -3.83
C SER A 364 -13.22 -13.81 -5.17
N GLY A 365 -12.10 -13.16 -5.52
CA GLY A 365 -11.91 -12.54 -6.83
C GLY A 365 -11.96 -13.56 -7.97
N MET A 366 -11.29 -14.71 -7.82
CA MET A 366 -11.36 -15.79 -8.82
C MET A 366 -12.79 -16.29 -9.04
N LYS A 367 -13.59 -16.41 -7.97
CA LYS A 367 -15.00 -16.81 -8.07
C LYS A 367 -15.87 -15.77 -8.79
N CYS A 368 -15.59 -14.48 -8.59
CA CYS A 368 -16.32 -13.40 -9.26
C CYS A 368 -15.98 -13.32 -10.77
N LEU A 369 -14.74 -13.62 -11.14
CA LEU A 369 -14.30 -13.49 -12.54
C LEU A 369 -14.78 -14.63 -13.44
N VAL A 370 -15.01 -15.82 -12.89
CA VAL A 370 -15.47 -16.99 -13.64
C VAL A 370 -16.56 -17.73 -12.87
N SER A 371 -17.77 -17.75 -13.43
CA SER A 371 -18.89 -18.59 -12.98
C SER A 371 -19.12 -19.75 -13.95
N LYS A 372 -20.14 -20.59 -13.70
CA LYS A 372 -20.50 -21.69 -14.62
C LYS A 372 -20.88 -21.21 -16.02
N ASP A 373 -21.48 -20.02 -16.10
CA ASP A 373 -22.14 -19.52 -17.32
C ASP A 373 -21.42 -18.31 -17.93
N VAL A 374 -20.49 -17.68 -17.20
CA VAL A 374 -19.83 -16.45 -17.62
C VAL A 374 -18.34 -16.49 -17.29
N GLN A 375 -17.50 -16.35 -18.32
CA GLN A 375 -16.06 -16.08 -18.18
C GLN A 375 -15.80 -14.62 -18.53
N LEU A 376 -15.31 -13.84 -17.56
CA LEU A 376 -15.01 -12.42 -17.76
C LEU A 376 -13.53 -12.14 -18.01
N ILE A 377 -12.68 -13.16 -17.97
CA ILE A 377 -11.25 -13.01 -18.20
C ILE A 377 -11.00 -12.75 -19.70
N ASN A 378 -10.18 -11.75 -19.99
CA ASN A 378 -9.68 -11.51 -21.33
C ASN A 378 -8.86 -12.73 -21.80
N VAL A 379 -9.04 -13.16 -23.05
CA VAL A 379 -8.37 -14.33 -23.65
C VAL A 379 -6.85 -14.30 -23.46
N THR A 380 -6.23 -13.12 -23.49
CA THR A 380 -4.79 -12.97 -23.29
C THR A 380 -4.31 -13.35 -21.90
N HIS A 381 -5.20 -13.33 -20.90
CA HIS A 381 -4.89 -13.57 -19.49
C HIS A 381 -5.39 -14.92 -18.96
N GLU A 382 -6.07 -15.73 -19.77
CA GLU A 382 -6.65 -17.01 -19.35
C GLU A 382 -5.61 -18.00 -18.80
N ARG A 383 -4.42 -18.03 -19.40
CA ARG A 383 -3.31 -18.89 -18.91
C ARG A 383 -2.87 -18.49 -17.50
N SER A 384 -2.59 -17.21 -17.27
CA SER A 384 -2.20 -16.70 -15.95
C SER A 384 -3.30 -16.92 -14.91
N PHE A 385 -4.57 -16.80 -15.30
CA PHE A 385 -5.71 -17.14 -14.43
C PHE A 385 -5.77 -18.64 -14.08
N ALA A 386 -5.52 -19.53 -15.05
CA ALA A 386 -5.44 -20.96 -14.79
C ALA A 386 -4.27 -21.31 -13.85
N GLU A 387 -3.12 -20.66 -14.02
CA GLU A 387 -1.95 -20.82 -13.15
C GLU A 387 -2.21 -20.32 -11.72
N LEU A 388 -2.92 -19.19 -11.55
CA LEU A 388 -3.37 -18.71 -10.23
C LEU A 388 -4.29 -19.72 -9.54
N LYS A 389 -5.28 -20.28 -10.26
CA LYS A 389 -6.16 -21.34 -9.72
C LYS A 389 -5.36 -22.57 -9.30
N ALA A 390 -4.42 -23.00 -10.15
CA ALA A 390 -3.57 -24.16 -9.85
C ALA A 390 -2.66 -23.90 -8.64
N PHE A 391 -2.13 -22.69 -8.48
CA PHE A 391 -1.40 -22.26 -7.30
C PHE A 391 -2.27 -22.34 -6.04
N ALA A 392 -3.47 -21.74 -6.08
CA ALA A 392 -4.37 -21.70 -4.93
C ALA A 392 -4.82 -23.09 -4.48
N TYR A 393 -5.00 -24.03 -5.41
CA TYR A 393 -5.30 -25.42 -5.11
C TYR A 393 -4.13 -26.17 -4.43
N LYS A 394 -2.89 -25.85 -4.81
CA LYS A 394 -1.69 -26.55 -4.32
C LYS A 394 -1.16 -26.01 -3.00
N THR A 395 -1.19 -24.69 -2.79
CA THR A 395 -0.61 -24.11 -1.59
C THR A 395 -1.57 -24.16 -0.40
N LYS A 396 -1.00 -24.40 0.79
CA LYS A 396 -1.72 -24.37 2.07
C LYS A 396 -1.33 -23.15 2.90
N SER A 397 -0.19 -22.52 2.61
CA SER A 397 0.32 -21.37 3.37
C SER A 397 -0.40 -20.10 2.97
N THR A 398 -0.99 -19.39 3.94
CA THR A 398 -1.58 -18.07 3.71
C THR A 398 -0.53 -17.04 3.30
N MET A 399 0.70 -17.16 3.82
CA MET A 399 1.79 -16.24 3.49
C MET A 399 2.18 -16.30 2.01
N ASP A 400 2.00 -17.45 1.35
CA ASP A 400 2.27 -17.56 -0.09
C ASP A 400 1.29 -16.70 -0.92
N PHE A 401 0.04 -16.53 -0.46
CA PHE A 401 -0.93 -15.63 -1.09
C PHE A 401 -0.56 -14.16 -0.89
N GLY A 402 -0.07 -13.80 0.31
CA GLY A 402 0.52 -12.49 0.56
C GLY A 402 1.70 -12.21 -0.37
N ASN A 403 2.62 -13.16 -0.49
CA ASN A 403 3.77 -13.07 -1.38
C ASN A 403 3.37 -12.92 -2.86
N LEU A 404 2.29 -13.56 -3.34
CA LEU A 404 1.82 -13.32 -4.71
C LEU A 404 1.47 -11.85 -4.98
N ILE A 405 0.79 -11.19 -4.03
CA ILE A 405 0.47 -9.77 -4.16
C ILE A 405 1.77 -8.95 -4.19
N LEU A 406 2.73 -9.24 -3.30
CA LEU A 406 4.02 -8.57 -3.30
C LEU A 406 4.79 -8.78 -4.60
N ASP A 407 4.78 -10.01 -5.14
CA ASP A 407 5.37 -10.37 -6.43
C ASP A 407 4.67 -9.66 -7.62
N ALA A 408 3.37 -9.36 -7.52
CA ALA A 408 2.65 -8.60 -8.55
C ALA A 408 2.97 -7.09 -8.50
N LEU A 409 3.16 -6.54 -7.30
CA LEU A 409 3.53 -5.13 -7.08
C LEU A 409 4.94 -4.79 -7.58
N THR A 410 5.73 -5.79 -7.93
CA THR A 410 7.04 -5.60 -8.57
C THR A 410 6.94 -5.21 -10.03
N VAL A 411 5.86 -5.59 -10.68
CA VAL A 411 5.64 -5.33 -12.10
C VAL A 411 4.94 -3.99 -12.24
N HIS A 412 5.69 -2.90 -12.17
CA HIS A 412 5.13 -1.55 -11.99
C HIS A 412 4.07 -1.16 -13.03
N LYS A 413 2.84 -0.90 -12.58
CA LYS A 413 1.68 -0.51 -13.39
C LYS A 413 0.60 0.05 -12.47
N LYS A 414 -0.26 0.94 -12.98
CA LYS A 414 -1.42 1.41 -12.21
C LYS A 414 -2.43 0.28 -12.09
N ASP A 415 -3.03 0.13 -10.92
CA ASP A 415 -3.90 -1.01 -10.63
C ASP A 415 -5.21 -0.97 -11.41
N TYR A 416 -5.76 0.22 -11.71
CA TYR A 416 -6.92 0.31 -12.60
C TYR A 416 -6.62 -0.16 -14.03
N ASP A 417 -5.38 0.05 -14.52
CA ASP A 417 -4.96 -0.42 -15.85
C ASP A 417 -4.85 -1.95 -15.90
N ARG A 418 -4.54 -2.58 -14.76
CA ARG A 418 -4.50 -4.06 -14.65
C ARG A 418 -5.89 -4.65 -14.80
N VAL A 419 -6.86 -4.08 -14.08
CA VAL A 419 -8.26 -4.47 -14.15
C VAL A 419 -8.80 -4.26 -15.56
N ASN A 420 -8.56 -3.08 -16.15
CA ASN A 420 -9.01 -2.75 -17.50
C ASN A 420 -8.45 -3.70 -18.56
N ALA A 421 -7.23 -4.19 -18.39
CA ALA A 421 -6.61 -5.15 -19.31
C ALA A 421 -7.13 -6.58 -19.14
N SER A 422 -7.46 -6.98 -17.90
CA SER A 422 -7.72 -8.38 -17.55
C SER A 422 -9.17 -8.82 -17.70
N ILE A 423 -10.13 -7.89 -17.63
CA ILE A 423 -11.57 -8.16 -17.68
C ILE A 423 -12.15 -7.71 -19.02
N ILE A 424 -13.08 -8.48 -19.61
CA ILE A 424 -13.79 -8.13 -20.87
C ILE A 424 -14.88 -7.07 -20.70
#